data_AF-A0A2I0QGF6-F1
#
_entry.id   AF-A0A2I0QGF6-F1
#
_cell.length_a   1.000
_cell.length_b   1.000
_cell.length_c   1.000
_cell.angle_alpha   90.00
_cell.angle_beta   90.00
_cell.angle_gamma   90.00
#
_symmetry.space_group_name_H-M   'P 1'
#
loop_
_entity.id
_entity.type
_entity.pdbx_description
1 polymer ?
#
loop_
_entity_poly.entity_id
_entity_poly.type
_entity_poly.pdbx_seq_one_letter_code
_entity_poly.pdbx_strand_id
1 'polypeptide(L)'
;MDSKEYELEYFRANKFYRKQCPTCKRYFRTQDENTEICGEPPCGEYKFIGNSTARWRDDVFFTQASIYDFQPHVLNGTVEPPANPLTISQTCVRFNDIDNVGKTGRHFTMFEMLAHHVFNKKDKFIYFKDRTVELCNILLTERLGIKPEHITYVEAEWEGGGNAGPCFEVIVDGIELATVVFMMYKDVVQGNGNVQRDLMDMQVVESRYKVR
;
A
#
# COMPACT_ATOMS: atom_id res chain seq x y z
N MET A 1 22.03 29.89 25.13
CA MET A 1 22.79 28.62 25.09
C MET A 1 24.12 28.92 24.44
N ASP A 2 25.24 28.51 25.04
CA ASP A 2 26.58 28.85 24.55
C ASP A 2 26.83 28.22 23.16
N SER A 3 27.35 29.00 22.23
CA SER A 3 27.77 28.55 20.90
C SER A 3 28.79 27.40 20.94
N LYS A 4 29.59 27.31 22.01
CA LYS A 4 30.59 26.26 22.20
C LYS A 4 29.99 24.87 22.36
N GLU A 5 28.74 24.76 22.82
CA GLU A 5 28.03 23.48 22.94
C GLU A 5 27.83 22.79 21.57
N TYR A 6 27.88 23.55 20.47
CA TYR A 6 27.68 23.06 19.10
C TYR A 6 29.00 22.86 18.33
N GLU A 7 30.15 23.02 19.00
CA GLU A 7 31.48 22.84 18.44
C GLU A 7 31.99 21.41 18.70
N LEU A 8 31.44 20.46 17.95
CA LEU A 8 31.77 19.04 18.10
C LEU A 8 32.99 18.63 17.26
N GLU A 9 33.87 17.82 17.84
CA GLU A 9 35.04 17.24 17.16
C GLU A 9 34.64 16.44 15.92
N TYR A 10 33.51 15.71 16.00
CA TYR A 10 32.97 14.96 14.87
C TYR A 10 32.76 15.82 13.61
N PHE A 11 32.19 17.02 13.75
CA PHE A 11 31.97 17.91 12.61
C PHE A 11 33.28 18.45 12.02
N ARG A 12 34.29 18.68 12.88
CA ARG A 12 35.63 19.10 12.44
C ARG A 12 36.35 17.99 11.69
N ALA A 13 36.29 16.76 12.20
CA ALA A 13 36.94 15.60 11.61
C ALA A 13 36.28 15.15 10.28
N ASN A 14 34.96 15.38 10.11
CA ASN A 14 34.18 14.86 8.98
C ASN A 14 33.76 15.91 7.95
N LYS A 15 34.49 17.04 7.85
CA LYS A 15 34.31 18.09 6.83
C LYS A 15 32.88 18.66 6.76
N PHE A 16 32.28 18.97 7.92
CA PHE A 16 31.01 19.68 7.96
C PHE A 16 31.22 21.20 7.95
N TYR A 17 30.61 21.88 6.99
CA TYR A 17 30.56 23.33 6.90
C TYR A 17 29.46 23.89 7.80
N ARG A 18 29.80 24.84 8.67
CA ARG A 18 28.80 25.61 9.43
C ARG A 18 28.35 26.80 8.62
N LYS A 19 27.05 26.92 8.39
CA LYS A 19 26.45 28.00 7.61
C LYS A 19 25.27 28.60 8.36
N GLN A 20 24.86 29.81 7.97
CA GLN A 20 23.64 30.44 8.48
C GLN A 20 22.62 30.49 7.35
N CYS A 21 21.44 29.92 7.57
CA CYS A 21 20.38 29.91 6.57
C CYS A 21 19.92 31.36 6.29
N PRO A 22 19.85 31.80 5.02
CA PRO A 22 19.44 33.16 4.69
C PRO A 22 17.98 33.44 5.05
N THR A 23 17.14 32.41 5.08
CA THR A 23 15.69 32.52 5.34
C THR A 23 15.38 32.58 6.84
N CYS A 24 15.65 31.52 7.60
CA CYS A 24 15.30 31.46 9.03
C CYS A 24 16.39 31.99 9.98
N LYS A 25 17.57 32.38 9.44
CA LYS A 25 18.73 32.86 10.20
C LYS A 25 19.32 31.86 11.21
N ARG A 26 18.84 30.61 11.25
CA ARG A 26 19.41 29.53 12.07
C ARG A 26 20.72 29.05 11.48
N TYR A 27 21.65 28.64 12.34
CA TYR A 27 22.88 27.98 11.92
C TYR A 27 22.63 26.50 11.67
N PHE A 28 23.23 25.94 10.63
CA PHE A 28 23.17 24.52 10.29
C PHE A 28 24.55 24.01 9.87
N ARG A 29 24.70 22.68 9.84
CA ARG A 29 25.92 21.97 9.42
C ARG A 29 25.58 21.09 8.22
N THR A 30 26.44 21.04 7.23
CA THR A 30 26.27 20.20 6.02
C THR A 30 27.63 19.75 5.51
N GLN A 31 27.72 18.58 4.88
CA GLN A 31 28.93 18.15 4.18
C GLN A 31 28.99 18.65 2.73
N ASP A 32 27.86 19.12 2.18
CA ASP A 32 27.81 19.72 0.86
C ASP A 32 28.10 21.23 0.94
N GLU A 33 29.25 21.63 0.40
CA GLU A 33 29.69 23.02 0.35
C GLU A 33 28.78 23.91 -0.50
N ASN A 34 27.93 23.34 -1.37
CA ASN A 34 27.00 24.12 -2.20
C ASN A 34 25.65 24.35 -1.54
N THR A 35 25.33 23.66 -0.43
CA THR A 35 24.04 23.83 0.24
C THR A 35 23.94 25.22 0.90
N GLU A 36 22.99 26.05 0.48
CA GLU A 36 22.81 27.43 0.99
C GLU A 36 21.72 27.56 2.08
N ILE A 37 20.68 26.72 2.02
CA ILE A 37 19.53 26.72 2.93
C ILE A 37 19.60 25.54 3.90
N CYS A 38 18.97 25.66 5.08
CA CYS A 38 18.97 24.58 6.08
C CYS A 38 18.11 23.36 5.70
N GLY A 39 17.25 23.48 4.68
CA GLY A 39 16.35 22.41 4.24
C GLY A 39 15.14 22.14 5.13
N GLU A 40 15.03 22.80 6.29
CA GLU A 40 13.84 22.76 7.14
C GLU A 40 12.73 23.63 6.51
N PRO A 41 11.52 23.10 6.29
CA PRO A 41 10.37 23.92 5.89
C PRO A 41 10.15 25.09 6.88
N PRO A 42 9.90 26.32 6.41
CA PRO A 42 9.62 26.71 5.03
C PRO A 42 10.87 27.05 4.19
N CYS A 43 12.08 26.88 4.71
CA CYS A 43 13.32 27.25 4.01
C CYS A 43 13.69 26.29 2.87
N GLY A 44 13.18 25.05 2.90
CA GLY A 44 13.33 24.07 1.84
C GLY A 44 12.06 23.22 1.72
N GLU A 45 11.87 22.63 0.53
CA GLU A 45 10.78 21.70 0.27
C GLU A 45 11.20 20.27 0.58
N TYR A 46 10.20 19.42 0.85
CA TYR A 46 10.42 17.99 1.02
C TYR A 46 10.85 17.34 -0.30
N LYS A 47 12.15 17.15 -0.48
CA LYS A 47 12.73 16.51 -1.68
C LYS A 47 12.38 15.02 -1.83
N PHE A 48 11.77 14.40 -0.81
CA PHE A 48 11.27 13.02 -0.89
C PHE A 48 9.81 12.95 -1.37
N ILE A 49 9.08 14.07 -1.43
CA ILE A 49 7.75 14.08 -2.05
C ILE A 49 7.96 13.85 -3.55
N GLY A 50 7.44 12.73 -4.06
CA GLY A 50 7.74 12.21 -5.40
C GLY A 50 8.73 11.04 -5.43
N ASN A 51 9.35 10.71 -4.29
CA ASN A 51 10.23 9.54 -4.12
C ASN A 51 9.53 8.54 -3.17
N SER A 52 8.38 8.05 -3.64
CA SER A 52 7.44 7.18 -2.91
C SER A 52 8.11 5.92 -2.34
N THR A 53 7.63 5.39 -1.21
CA THR A 53 8.09 4.08 -0.73
C THR A 53 7.60 2.95 -1.64
N ALA A 54 6.51 3.15 -2.36
CA ALA A 54 6.08 2.29 -3.47
C ALA A 54 6.93 2.57 -4.72
N ARG A 55 8.24 2.31 -4.63
CA ARG A 55 9.28 2.74 -5.61
C ARG A 55 9.08 2.28 -7.05
N TRP A 56 8.16 1.35 -7.31
CA TRP A 56 7.86 0.80 -8.64
C TRP A 56 6.70 1.52 -9.35
N ARG A 57 6.06 2.50 -8.69
CA ARG A 57 4.93 3.28 -9.21
C ARG A 57 4.94 4.72 -8.69
N ASP A 58 4.40 5.64 -9.48
CA ASP A 58 4.49 7.09 -9.21
C ASP A 58 3.16 7.73 -8.81
N ASP A 59 2.08 6.95 -8.71
CA ASP A 59 0.71 7.41 -8.47
C ASP A 59 0.24 7.26 -7.01
N VAL A 60 1.03 6.61 -6.16
CA VAL A 60 0.73 6.46 -4.72
C VAL A 60 2.00 6.60 -3.87
N PHE A 61 1.88 7.11 -2.64
CA PHE A 61 3.02 7.27 -1.72
C PHE A 61 3.37 6.02 -0.91
N PHE A 62 2.38 5.16 -0.62
CA PHE A 62 2.52 4.00 0.24
C PHE A 62 1.76 2.80 -0.35
N THR A 63 2.24 1.59 -0.04
CA THR A 63 1.49 0.35 -0.30
C THR A 63 0.26 0.31 0.61
N GLN A 64 -0.95 0.42 0.03
CA GLN A 64 -2.21 0.42 0.80
C GLN A 64 -2.93 -0.94 0.78
N ALA A 65 -2.56 -1.81 -0.16
CA ALA A 65 -3.08 -3.16 -0.32
C ALA A 65 -2.01 -4.03 -0.98
N SER A 66 -2.08 -5.35 -0.77
CA SER A 66 -1.10 -6.29 -1.31
C SER A 66 -1.04 -6.28 -2.85
N ILE A 67 -2.17 -6.03 -3.54
CA ILE A 67 -2.17 -5.90 -5.01
C ILE A 67 -1.35 -4.71 -5.52
N TYR A 68 -1.09 -3.69 -4.70
CA TYR A 68 -0.32 -2.51 -5.14
C TYR A 68 1.10 -2.88 -5.56
N ASP A 69 1.65 -3.98 -5.07
CA ASP A 69 2.97 -4.50 -5.43
C ASP A 69 3.06 -4.95 -6.89
N PHE A 70 1.92 -5.33 -7.48
CA PHE A 70 1.83 -5.86 -8.84
C PHE A 70 1.24 -4.84 -9.82
N GLN A 71 0.64 -3.76 -9.31
CA GLN A 71 0.12 -2.67 -10.10
C GLN A 71 1.19 -1.64 -10.49
N PRO A 72 1.07 -1.01 -11.67
CA PRO A 72 0.18 -1.40 -12.78
C PRO A 72 0.80 -2.49 -13.68
N HIS A 73 2.10 -2.74 -13.56
CA HIS A 73 2.91 -3.44 -14.57
C HIS A 73 2.52 -4.89 -14.80
N VAL A 74 2.21 -5.65 -13.75
CA VAL A 74 1.80 -7.06 -13.89
C VAL A 74 0.39 -7.15 -14.46
N LEU A 75 -0.52 -6.31 -13.98
CA LEU A 75 -1.93 -6.32 -14.40
C LEU A 75 -2.09 -5.87 -15.86
N ASN A 76 -1.21 -5.00 -16.34
CA ASN A 76 -1.14 -4.62 -17.76
C ASN A 76 -0.37 -5.62 -18.62
N GLY A 77 0.22 -6.66 -18.03
CA GLY A 77 0.98 -7.69 -18.75
C GLY A 77 2.38 -7.25 -19.20
N THR A 78 2.88 -6.10 -18.74
CA THR A 78 4.23 -5.60 -19.05
C THR A 78 5.31 -6.42 -18.35
N VAL A 79 4.99 -6.98 -17.17
CA VAL A 79 5.89 -7.79 -16.33
C VAL A 79 5.16 -9.05 -15.87
N GLU A 80 5.86 -10.19 -15.84
CA GLU A 80 5.32 -11.42 -15.29
C GLU A 80 5.22 -11.37 -13.76
N PRO A 81 4.17 -11.96 -13.14
CA PRO A 81 4.15 -12.10 -11.70
C PRO A 81 5.30 -13.02 -11.24
N PRO A 82 5.87 -12.80 -10.04
CA PRO A 82 6.98 -13.63 -9.53
C PRO A 82 6.64 -15.12 -9.42
N ALA A 83 5.36 -15.44 -9.15
CA ALA A 83 4.78 -16.78 -9.19
C ALA A 83 3.28 -16.67 -9.49
N ASN A 84 2.66 -17.75 -9.93
CA ASN A 84 1.21 -17.78 -10.18
C ASN A 84 0.66 -19.21 -9.98
N PRO A 85 -0.15 -19.47 -8.94
CA PRO A 85 -0.58 -18.53 -7.90
C PRO A 85 0.57 -18.11 -6.98
N LEU A 86 0.41 -17.01 -6.24
CA LEU A 86 1.37 -16.59 -5.21
C LEU A 86 0.69 -16.31 -3.88
N THR A 87 1.45 -16.34 -2.79
CA THR A 87 1.03 -15.91 -1.45
C THR A 87 2.07 -14.96 -0.85
N ILE A 88 1.64 -13.98 -0.07
CA ILE A 88 2.49 -12.96 0.54
C ILE A 88 1.91 -12.46 1.87
N SER A 89 2.77 -12.02 2.79
CA SER A 89 2.39 -11.16 3.91
C SER A 89 2.94 -9.76 3.62
N GLN A 90 2.07 -8.86 3.15
CA GLN A 90 2.50 -7.53 2.70
C GLN A 90 2.17 -6.47 3.73
N THR A 91 3.18 -5.76 4.21
CA THR A 91 2.99 -4.60 5.06
C THR A 91 2.29 -3.47 4.30
N CYS A 92 1.17 -3.01 4.83
CA CYS A 92 0.34 -1.95 4.25
C CYS A 92 0.25 -0.77 5.21
N VAL A 93 0.14 0.44 4.65
CA VAL A 93 -0.05 1.69 5.39
C VAL A 93 -1.28 2.42 4.84
N ARG A 94 -2.22 2.78 5.72
CA ARG A 94 -3.43 3.52 5.38
C ARG A 94 -3.64 4.68 6.34
N PHE A 95 -3.87 5.87 5.76
CA PHE A 95 -4.16 7.08 6.52
C PHE A 95 -5.63 7.51 6.44
N ASN A 96 -6.41 6.92 5.52
CA ASN A 96 -7.85 7.23 5.37
C ASN A 96 -8.64 6.94 6.66
N ASP A 97 -8.21 5.96 7.43
CA ASP A 97 -8.86 5.52 8.66
C ASP A 97 -8.23 6.08 9.94
N ILE A 98 -7.34 7.09 9.83
CA ILE A 98 -6.55 7.58 10.98
C ILE A 98 -7.44 8.04 12.15
N ASP A 99 -8.60 8.64 11.85
CA ASP A 99 -9.54 9.10 12.87
C ASP A 99 -10.20 7.97 13.65
N ASN A 100 -10.22 6.75 13.10
CA ASN A 100 -10.81 5.56 13.74
C ASN A 100 -9.79 4.75 14.55
N VAL A 101 -8.50 5.03 14.37
CA VAL A 101 -7.40 4.35 15.06
C VAL A 101 -7.45 4.66 16.55
N GLY A 102 -7.43 3.62 17.37
CA GLY A 102 -7.58 3.73 18.83
C GLY A 102 -9.01 3.95 19.33
N LYS A 103 -9.98 4.31 18.48
CA LYS A 103 -11.39 4.49 18.86
C LYS A 103 -12.22 3.22 18.71
N THR A 104 -11.97 2.48 17.62
CA THR A 104 -12.82 1.34 17.20
C THR A 104 -12.24 -0.02 17.59
N GLY A 105 -11.01 -0.07 18.09
CA GLY A 105 -10.29 -1.30 18.45
C GLY A 105 -9.85 -2.20 17.29
N ARG A 106 -10.23 -1.87 16.04
CA ARG A 106 -9.97 -2.70 14.84
C ARG A 106 -9.24 -2.00 13.69
N HIS A 107 -9.03 -0.68 13.78
CA HIS A 107 -8.34 0.08 12.76
C HIS A 107 -6.89 0.36 13.17
N PHE A 108 -5.98 0.20 12.22
CA PHE A 108 -4.55 0.46 12.36
C PHE A 108 -4.09 1.32 11.18
N THR A 109 -3.10 2.19 11.42
CA THR A 109 -2.44 2.93 10.33
C THR A 109 -1.49 2.05 9.53
N MET A 110 -0.93 1.01 10.17
CA MET A 110 0.01 0.05 9.61
C MET A 110 -0.42 -1.35 10.05
N PHE A 111 -0.46 -2.29 9.11
CA PHE A 111 -0.86 -3.68 9.34
C PHE A 111 -0.26 -4.58 8.26
N GLU A 112 -0.22 -5.88 8.51
CA GLU A 112 0.13 -6.87 7.49
C GLU A 112 -1.13 -7.36 6.77
N MET A 113 -1.11 -7.35 5.45
CA MET A 113 -2.14 -7.94 4.60
C MET A 113 -1.60 -9.23 4.01
N LEU A 114 -2.04 -10.35 4.57
CA LEU A 114 -1.79 -11.65 3.97
C LEU A 114 -2.69 -11.80 2.77
N ALA A 115 -2.16 -12.33 1.68
CA ALA A 115 -2.90 -12.48 0.44
C ALA A 115 -2.45 -13.69 -0.34
N HIS A 116 -3.40 -14.36 -0.98
CA HIS A 116 -3.11 -15.18 -2.16
C HIS A 116 -3.64 -14.48 -3.41
N HIS A 117 -2.80 -14.43 -4.44
CA HIS A 117 -3.09 -13.80 -5.72
C HIS A 117 -3.06 -14.81 -6.86
N VAL A 118 -3.96 -14.61 -7.83
CA VAL A 118 -3.96 -15.34 -9.10
C VAL A 118 -4.10 -14.36 -10.24
N PHE A 119 -3.20 -14.46 -11.22
CA PHE A 119 -3.19 -13.62 -12.41
C PHE A 119 -3.65 -14.45 -13.62
N ASN A 120 -4.95 -14.46 -13.91
CA ASN A 120 -5.49 -15.26 -15.01
C ASN A 120 -5.29 -14.56 -16.35
N LYS A 121 -4.48 -15.16 -17.21
CA LYS A 121 -4.28 -14.72 -18.59
C LYS A 121 -5.20 -15.51 -19.53
N LYS A 122 -5.47 -14.96 -20.72
CA LYS A 122 -6.33 -15.60 -21.75
C LYS A 122 -5.86 -17.02 -22.10
N ASP A 123 -4.56 -17.26 -22.09
CA ASP A 123 -3.92 -18.54 -22.42
C ASP A 123 -3.62 -19.41 -21.18
N LYS A 124 -3.72 -18.84 -19.97
CA LYS A 124 -3.38 -19.54 -18.73
C LYS A 124 -4.33 -19.12 -17.60
N PHE A 125 -5.43 -19.85 -17.50
CA PHE A 125 -6.40 -19.75 -16.42
C PHE A 125 -6.06 -20.77 -15.31
N ILE A 126 -6.05 -20.33 -14.05
CA ILE A 126 -5.77 -21.19 -12.90
C ILE A 126 -7.06 -21.40 -12.10
N TYR A 127 -7.61 -20.33 -11.52
CA TYR A 127 -8.93 -20.32 -10.89
C TYR A 127 -9.42 -18.89 -10.68
N PHE A 128 -10.72 -18.74 -10.38
CA PHE A 128 -11.35 -17.45 -10.11
C PHE A 128 -12.25 -17.54 -8.87
N LYS A 129 -13.52 -17.10 -8.96
CA LYS A 129 -14.43 -16.90 -7.82
C LYS A 129 -14.60 -18.11 -6.90
N ASP A 130 -15.11 -19.22 -7.43
CA ASP A 130 -15.53 -20.37 -6.61
C ASP A 130 -14.38 -20.94 -5.77
N ARG A 131 -13.25 -21.21 -6.41
CA ARG A 131 -12.07 -21.74 -5.72
C ARG A 131 -11.49 -20.75 -4.70
N THR A 132 -11.57 -19.45 -4.97
CA THR A 132 -11.11 -18.42 -4.04
C THR A 132 -11.94 -18.42 -2.75
N VAL A 133 -13.26 -18.44 -2.90
CA VAL A 133 -14.19 -18.50 -1.76
C VAL A 133 -14.02 -19.81 -1.01
N GLU A 134 -13.88 -20.94 -1.71
CA GLU A 134 -13.61 -22.24 -1.12
C GLU A 134 -12.31 -22.24 -0.29
N LEU A 135 -11.21 -21.72 -0.83
CA LEU A 135 -9.93 -21.60 -0.11
C LEU A 135 -10.03 -20.71 1.12
N CYS A 136 -10.76 -19.59 1.03
CA CYS A 136 -11.04 -18.72 2.16
C CYS A 136 -11.83 -19.47 3.24
N ASN A 137 -12.87 -20.21 2.84
CA ASN A 137 -13.70 -20.97 3.76
C ASN A 137 -12.90 -22.08 4.45
N ILE A 138 -12.10 -22.86 3.70
CA ILE A 138 -11.22 -23.91 4.24
C ILE A 138 -10.22 -23.32 5.26
N LEU A 139 -9.64 -22.16 4.97
CA LEU A 139 -8.74 -21.49 5.90
C LEU A 139 -9.45 -21.17 7.22
N LEU A 140 -10.63 -20.57 7.16
CA LEU A 140 -11.38 -20.17 8.36
C LEU A 140 -11.88 -21.40 9.14
N THR A 141 -12.47 -22.37 8.46
CA THR A 141 -13.15 -23.50 9.13
C THR A 141 -12.19 -24.61 9.51
N GLU A 142 -11.40 -25.12 8.56
CA GLU A 142 -10.58 -26.31 8.77
C GLU A 142 -9.23 -25.97 9.40
N ARG A 143 -8.63 -24.82 9.07
CA ARG A 143 -7.29 -24.46 9.54
C ARG A 143 -7.32 -23.62 10.81
N LEU A 144 -8.29 -22.72 10.95
CA LEU A 144 -8.46 -21.87 12.13
C LEU A 144 -9.54 -22.36 13.11
N GLY A 145 -10.35 -23.35 12.71
CA GLY A 145 -11.36 -23.95 13.60
C GLY A 145 -12.58 -23.08 13.84
N ILE A 146 -12.83 -22.06 13.00
CA ILE A 146 -14.00 -21.20 13.11
C ILE A 146 -15.21 -21.99 12.64
N LYS A 147 -16.24 -22.04 13.49
CA LYS A 147 -17.47 -22.74 13.14
C LYS A 147 -18.19 -22.01 11.99
N PRO A 148 -18.65 -22.72 10.94
CA PRO A 148 -19.24 -22.10 9.76
C PRO A 148 -20.38 -21.11 10.04
N GLU A 149 -21.19 -21.37 11.07
CA GLU A 149 -22.32 -20.52 11.45
C GLU A 149 -21.93 -19.12 11.98
N HIS A 150 -20.64 -18.89 12.27
CA HIS A 150 -20.10 -17.58 12.67
C HIS A 150 -19.60 -16.75 11.48
N ILE A 151 -19.56 -17.33 10.27
CA ILE A 151 -18.96 -16.71 9.08
C ILE A 151 -20.07 -16.15 8.19
N THR A 152 -19.96 -14.88 7.81
CA THR A 152 -20.86 -14.21 6.85
C THR A 152 -20.06 -13.63 5.70
N TYR A 153 -20.53 -13.84 4.46
CA TYR A 153 -19.97 -13.22 3.26
C TYR A 153 -20.90 -12.10 2.82
N VAL A 154 -20.44 -10.85 2.91
CA VAL A 154 -21.20 -9.66 2.53
C VAL A 154 -20.77 -9.21 1.13
N GLU A 155 -21.72 -9.10 0.21
CA GLU A 155 -21.47 -8.62 -1.15
C GLU A 155 -21.12 -7.12 -1.13
N ALA A 156 -20.03 -6.76 -1.81
CA ALA A 156 -19.58 -5.38 -1.93
C ALA A 156 -18.84 -5.15 -3.27
N GLU A 157 -18.50 -3.89 -3.54
CA GLU A 157 -17.58 -3.51 -4.61
C GLU A 157 -16.27 -3.03 -4.01
N TRP A 158 -15.16 -3.39 -4.65
CA TRP A 158 -13.85 -2.89 -4.30
C TRP A 158 -13.24 -2.08 -5.45
N GLU A 159 -12.57 -0.99 -5.10
CA GLU A 159 -11.76 -0.17 -6.00
C GLU A 159 -10.46 0.29 -5.32
N GLY A 160 -9.40 0.41 -6.11
CA GLY A 160 -8.13 0.94 -5.64
C GLY A 160 -6.98 0.74 -6.63
N GLY A 161 -6.07 1.72 -6.68
CA GLY A 161 -4.86 1.66 -7.51
C GLY A 161 -5.14 1.54 -9.02
N GLY A 162 -6.30 2.02 -9.49
CA GLY A 162 -6.72 2.00 -10.89
C GLY A 162 -7.45 0.73 -11.34
N ASN A 163 -7.79 -0.16 -10.41
CA ASN A 163 -8.53 -1.39 -10.69
C ASN A 163 -9.72 -1.57 -9.74
N ALA A 164 -10.72 -2.31 -10.20
CA ALA A 164 -11.95 -2.56 -9.45
C ALA A 164 -12.55 -3.94 -9.75
N GLY A 165 -13.48 -4.37 -8.90
CA GLY A 165 -14.23 -5.61 -9.07
C GLY A 165 -15.20 -5.89 -7.93
N PRO A 166 -16.15 -6.82 -8.13
CA PRO A 166 -16.98 -7.30 -7.03
C PRO A 166 -16.12 -8.04 -6.00
N CYS A 167 -16.55 -8.02 -4.74
CA CYS A 167 -15.88 -8.72 -3.66
C CYS A 167 -16.86 -9.27 -2.63
N PHE A 168 -16.35 -10.13 -1.76
CA PHE A 168 -17.01 -10.44 -0.49
C PHE A 168 -16.17 -9.94 0.68
N GLU A 169 -16.79 -9.20 1.57
CA GLU A 169 -16.27 -8.92 2.92
C GLU A 169 -16.66 -10.09 3.83
N VAL A 170 -15.67 -10.74 4.42
CA VAL A 170 -15.84 -11.94 5.23
C VAL A 170 -15.83 -11.57 6.69
N ILE A 171 -17.02 -11.58 7.29
CA ILE A 171 -17.27 -11.19 8.67
C ILE A 171 -17.28 -12.45 9.55
N VAL A 172 -16.54 -12.42 10.64
CA VAL A 172 -16.58 -13.44 11.70
C VAL A 172 -16.89 -12.76 13.01
N ASP A 173 -17.99 -13.14 13.66
CA ASP A 173 -18.45 -12.58 14.94
C ASP A 173 -18.47 -11.04 14.97
N GLY A 174 -18.87 -10.40 13.86
CA GLY A 174 -18.98 -8.95 13.73
C GLY A 174 -17.68 -8.22 13.37
N ILE A 175 -16.59 -8.94 13.08
CA ILE A 175 -15.32 -8.38 12.61
C ILE A 175 -15.03 -8.84 11.18
N GLU A 176 -14.75 -7.89 10.29
CA GLU A 176 -14.26 -8.21 8.95
C GLU A 176 -12.82 -8.75 9.03
N LEU A 177 -12.66 -10.07 8.88
CA LEU A 177 -11.36 -10.73 8.91
C LEU A 177 -10.70 -10.79 7.53
N ALA A 178 -11.51 -10.84 6.47
CA ALA A 178 -10.99 -10.91 5.11
C ALA A 178 -11.83 -10.14 4.10
N THR A 179 -11.20 -9.79 2.98
CA THR A 179 -11.89 -9.35 1.76
C THR A 179 -11.39 -10.21 0.61
N VAL A 180 -12.30 -10.79 -0.18
CA VAL A 180 -11.96 -11.57 -1.38
C VAL A 180 -12.48 -10.84 -2.61
N VAL A 181 -11.56 -10.30 -3.39
CA VAL A 181 -11.79 -9.38 -4.52
C VAL A 181 -11.57 -10.11 -5.84
N PHE A 182 -12.51 -9.88 -6.78
CA PHE A 182 -12.45 -10.43 -8.13
C PHE A 182 -12.22 -9.29 -9.12
N MET A 183 -10.96 -8.88 -9.24
CA MET A 183 -10.57 -7.78 -10.11
C MET A 183 -10.81 -8.14 -11.57
N MET A 184 -11.69 -7.37 -12.20
CA MET A 184 -12.07 -7.55 -13.60
C MET A 184 -12.29 -6.24 -14.35
N TYR A 185 -12.18 -5.11 -13.65
CA TYR A 185 -12.31 -3.77 -14.23
C TYR A 185 -11.04 -2.94 -14.01
N LYS A 186 -10.71 -2.11 -14.99
CA LYS A 186 -9.71 -1.03 -14.89
C LYS A 186 -10.38 0.32 -15.06
N ASP A 187 -9.87 1.31 -14.33
CA ASP A 187 -10.33 2.67 -14.42
C ASP A 187 -9.71 3.37 -15.64
N VAL A 188 -10.55 3.99 -16.46
CA VAL A 188 -10.16 4.74 -17.66
C VAL A 188 -10.67 6.17 -17.52
N VAL A 189 -9.73 7.11 -17.38
CA VAL A 189 -10.04 8.54 -17.31
C VAL A 189 -10.39 9.04 -18.71
N GLN A 190 -11.62 9.49 -18.89
CA GLN A 190 -12.07 10.12 -20.13
C GLN A 190 -11.60 11.57 -20.22
N GLY A 191 -11.57 12.14 -21.44
CA GLY A 191 -11.15 13.53 -21.69
C GLY A 191 -12.00 14.61 -20.99
N ASN A 192 -13.15 14.25 -20.42
CA ASN A 192 -14.01 15.11 -19.60
C ASN A 192 -13.75 14.98 -18.09
N GLY A 193 -12.78 14.16 -17.67
CA GLY A 193 -12.46 13.88 -16.27
C GLY A 193 -13.30 12.76 -15.61
N ASN A 194 -14.29 12.19 -16.31
CA ASN A 194 -15.05 11.05 -15.79
C ASN A 194 -14.24 9.76 -15.83
N VAL A 195 -14.44 8.89 -14.85
CA VAL A 195 -13.84 7.56 -14.82
C VAL A 195 -14.86 6.54 -15.34
N GLN A 196 -14.48 5.81 -16.39
CA GLN A 196 -15.22 4.65 -16.88
C GLN A 196 -14.49 3.38 -16.49
N ARG A 197 -15.23 2.32 -16.16
CA ARG A 197 -14.69 0.98 -15.90
C ARG A 197 -14.75 0.14 -17.16
N ASP A 198 -13.59 -0.29 -17.65
CA ASP A 198 -13.45 -1.23 -18.77
C ASP A 198 -13.03 -2.61 -18.28
N LEU A 199 -13.46 -3.67 -18.98
CA LEU A 199 -13.02 -5.02 -18.67
C LEU A 199 -11.51 -5.17 -18.85
N MET A 200 -10.88 -5.85 -17.89
CA MET A 200 -9.47 -6.21 -17.96
C MET A 200 -9.26 -7.43 -18.86
N ASP A 201 -8.16 -7.43 -19.62
CA ASP A 201 -7.72 -8.63 -20.34
C ASP A 201 -7.23 -9.74 -19.41
N MET A 202 -6.72 -9.37 -18.23
CA MET A 202 -6.27 -10.26 -17.16
C MET A 202 -7.23 -10.17 -15.98
N GLN A 203 -7.90 -11.26 -15.63
CA GLN A 203 -8.74 -11.32 -14.43
C GLN A 203 -7.89 -11.73 -13.24
N VAL A 204 -7.99 -10.98 -12.15
CA VAL A 204 -7.15 -11.18 -10.97
C VAL A 204 -8.00 -11.58 -9.78
N VAL A 205 -7.54 -12.61 -9.06
CA VAL A 205 -8.02 -12.92 -7.72
C VAL A 205 -7.09 -12.25 -6.72
N GLU A 206 -7.67 -11.59 -5.74
CA GLU A 206 -6.97 -11.18 -4.53
C GLU A 206 -7.80 -11.52 -3.30
N SER A 207 -7.23 -12.34 -2.41
CA SER A 207 -7.72 -12.45 -1.03
C SER A 207 -6.89 -11.56 -0.12
N ARG A 208 -7.52 -10.98 0.90
CA ARG A 208 -6.88 -10.07 1.85
C ARG A 208 -7.25 -10.49 3.25
N TYR A 209 -6.31 -10.91 4.05
CA TYR A 209 -6.49 -11.23 5.46
C TYR A 209 -5.65 -10.24 6.27
N LYS A 210 -6.31 -9.42 7.09
CA LYS A 210 -5.63 -8.37 7.86
C LYS A 210 -5.08 -8.99 9.14
N VAL A 211 -3.75 -8.95 9.30
CA VAL A 211 -3.03 -9.38 10.51
C VAL A 211 -2.30 -8.17 11.09
N ARG A 212 -2.16 -8.18 12.41
CA ARG A 212 -1.63 -7.07 13.21
C ARG A 212 -0.28 -6.56 12.70
#